data_AF-A0A9E1B1I8-F1
#
_entry.id   AF-A0A9E1B1I8-F1
#
_cell.length_a   1.000
_cell.length_b   1.000
_cell.length_c   1.000
_cell.angle_alpha   90.00
_cell.angle_beta   90.00
_cell.angle_gamma   90.00
#
_symmetry.space_group_name_H-M   'P 1'
#
loop_
_entity.id
_entity.type
_entity.pdbx_description
1 polymer ?
#
loop_
_entity_poly.entity_id
_entity_poly.type
_entity_poly.pdbx_seq_one_letter_code
_entity_poly.pdbx_strand_id
1 'polypeptide(L)'
;MKKQLLAALLLLTLLLPFAVAEKTEAEQTLPMLELHQVNLGCADGYLIRFGNTTVLIDGGEAWPNKPERLFPQYLEAVGVTHVDVYIVTHWHLDHCMNVNYILERWGVDRP
;
A
#
# COMPACT_ATOMS: atom_id res chain seq x y z
N MET A 1 10.60 34.52 54.86
CA MET A 1 9.68 34.66 53.72
C MET A 1 10.38 35.04 52.42
N LYS A 2 11.09 36.18 52.32
CA LYS A 2 11.78 36.62 51.06
C LYS A 2 12.73 35.60 50.42
N LYS A 3 13.56 34.90 51.22
CA LYS A 3 14.49 33.87 50.73
C LYS A 3 13.78 32.63 50.15
N GLN A 4 12.62 32.27 50.70
CA GLN A 4 11.83 31.14 50.20
C GLN A 4 11.05 31.50 48.94
N LEU A 5 10.61 32.76 48.80
CA LEU A 5 10.05 33.30 47.56
C LEU A 5 11.09 33.33 46.43
N LEU A 6 12.32 33.75 46.73
CA LEU A 6 13.44 33.72 45.77
C LEU A 6 13.78 32.29 45.34
N ALA A 7 13.83 31.34 46.28
CA ALA A 7 14.07 29.94 45.98
C ALA A 7 12.95 29.32 45.11
N ALA A 8 11.69 29.63 45.41
CA ALA A 8 10.55 29.18 44.62
C ALA A 8 10.54 29.77 43.20
N LEU A 9 10.91 31.04 43.06
CA LEU A 9 11.01 31.70 41.75
C LEU A 9 12.14 31.10 40.92
N LEU A 10 13.30 30.83 41.54
CA LEU A 10 14.44 30.20 40.87
C LEU A 10 14.09 28.77 40.40
N LEU A 11 13.38 28.01 41.24
CA LEU A 11 12.92 26.67 40.92
C LEU A 11 11.89 26.69 39.78
N LEU A 12 10.96 27.64 39.79
CA LEU A 12 9.98 27.81 38.72
C LEU A 12 10.66 28.17 37.39
N THR A 13 11.67 29.05 37.41
CA THR A 13 12.45 29.39 36.21
C THR A 13 13.26 28.22 35.67
N LEU A 14 13.73 27.33 36.55
CA LEU A 14 14.47 26.13 36.16
C LEU A 14 13.57 25.07 35.51
N LEU A 15 12.27 25.06 35.85
CA LEU A 15 11.31 24.08 35.37
C LEU A 15 10.60 24.50 34.06
N LEU A 16 10.55 25.81 33.75
CA LEU A 16 9.94 26.34 32.52
C LEU A 16 10.50 25.77 31.20
N PRO A 17 11.82 25.51 31.03
CA PRO A 17 12.36 24.95 29.79
C PRO A 17 11.91 23.50 29.53
N PHE A 18 11.59 22.75 30.58
CA PHE A 18 11.12 21.36 30.47
C PHE A 18 9.62 21.24 30.14
N ALA A 19 8.88 22.35 30.19
CA ALA A 19 7.45 22.38 29.86
C ALA A 19 7.19 22.55 28.35
N VAL A 20 8.23 22.84 27.56
CA VAL A 20 8.13 22.81 26.10
C VAL A 20 8.21 21.35 25.69
N ALA A 21 7.06 20.70 25.59
CA ALA A 21 6.95 19.44 24.88
C ALA A 21 7.47 19.67 23.46
N GLU A 22 8.61 19.07 23.15
CA GLU A 22 9.11 18.98 21.79
C GLU A 22 8.01 18.29 20.99
N LYS A 23 7.36 19.03 20.08
CA LYS A 23 6.51 18.41 19.07
C LYS A 23 7.48 17.61 18.22
N THR A 24 7.62 16.33 18.54
CA THR A 24 8.27 15.37 17.65
C THR A 24 7.60 15.56 16.31
N GLU A 25 8.34 16.01 15.30
CA GLU A 25 7.87 15.94 13.93
C GLU A 25 7.42 14.50 13.74
N ALA A 26 6.13 14.31 13.46
CA ALA A 26 5.61 12.99 13.19
C ALA A 26 6.46 12.44 12.05
N GLU A 27 7.29 11.43 12.35
CA GLU A 27 8.06 10.71 11.36
C GLU A 27 7.07 10.34 10.26
N GLN A 28 7.23 10.93 9.07
CA GLN A 28 6.33 10.63 7.96
C GLN A 28 6.61 9.17 7.61
N THR A 29 5.84 8.27 8.20
CA THR A 29 5.91 6.86 7.92
C THR A 29 5.48 6.70 6.47
N LEU A 30 6.46 6.49 5.58
CA LEU A 30 6.16 6.14 4.21
C LEU A 30 5.25 4.91 4.23
N PRO A 31 4.21 4.88 3.38
CA PRO A 31 3.37 3.70 3.31
C PRO A 31 4.25 2.48 2.98
N MET A 32 4.01 1.38 3.69
CA MET A 32 4.69 0.12 3.40
C MET A 32 4.41 -0.29 1.96
N LEU A 33 5.48 -0.60 1.22
CA LEU A 33 5.39 -1.14 -0.14
C LEU A 33 5.31 -2.67 -0.04
N GLU A 34 4.21 -3.23 -0.56
CA GLU A 34 4.01 -4.66 -0.69
C GLU A 34 4.15 -5.07 -2.15
N LEU A 35 4.88 -6.16 -2.42
CA LEU A 35 4.99 -6.80 -3.73
C LEU A 35 4.60 -8.26 -3.62
N HIS A 36 3.61 -8.66 -4.40
CA HIS A 36 3.12 -10.01 -4.51
C HIS A 36 3.45 -10.52 -5.92
N GLN A 37 4.40 -11.44 -6.02
CA GLN A 37 4.57 -12.25 -7.23
C GLN A 37 3.60 -13.44 -7.11
N VAL A 38 2.58 -13.46 -7.97
CA VAL A 38 1.55 -14.50 -7.90
C VAL A 38 2.02 -15.72 -8.67
N ASN A 39 1.93 -16.90 -8.05
CA ASN A 39 2.24 -18.14 -8.74
C ASN A 39 1.10 -18.50 -9.72
N LEU A 40 1.32 -18.21 -10.99
CA LEU A 40 0.40 -18.48 -12.09
C LEU A 40 0.94 -19.56 -13.04
N GLY A 41 1.90 -20.37 -12.59
CA GLY A 41 2.61 -21.31 -13.45
C GLY A 41 3.64 -20.61 -14.35
N CYS A 42 3.52 -20.79 -15.67
CA CYS A 42 4.40 -20.15 -16.67
C CYS A 42 3.95 -18.73 -17.07
N ALA A 43 2.91 -18.19 -16.42
CA ALA A 43 2.41 -16.85 -16.65
C ALA A 43 2.91 -15.86 -15.61
N ASP A 44 2.85 -14.58 -15.97
CA ASP A 44 3.28 -13.49 -15.12
C ASP A 44 2.07 -12.72 -14.56
N GLY A 45 2.20 -12.29 -13.31
CA GLY A 45 1.20 -11.48 -12.62
C GLY A 45 1.73 -10.96 -11.29
N TYR A 46 1.78 -9.64 -11.17
CA TYR A 46 2.28 -8.95 -9.98
C TYR A 46 1.21 -8.01 -9.44
N LEU A 47 1.06 -8.01 -8.12
CA LEU A 47 0.28 -7.03 -7.38
C LEU A 47 1.24 -6.21 -6.52
N ILE A 48 1.18 -4.89 -6.68
CA ILE A 48 1.93 -3.93 -5.88
C ILE A 48 0.92 -3.09 -5.09
N ARG A 49 1.13 -2.95 -3.78
CA ARG A 49 0.30 -2.11 -2.91
C ARG A 49 1.16 -1.14 -2.11
N PHE A 50 0.73 0.11 -2.03
CA PHE A 50 1.32 1.10 -1.12
C PHE A 50 0.27 2.16 -0.79
N GLY A 51 0.00 2.34 0.51
CA GLY A 51 -1.05 3.24 0.97
C GLY A 51 -2.41 2.80 0.41
N ASN A 52 -3.05 3.67 -0.36
CA ASN A 52 -4.31 3.38 -1.04
C ASN A 52 -4.15 2.97 -2.50
N THR A 53 -2.91 2.90 -3.01
CA THR A 53 -2.63 2.63 -4.41
C THR A 53 -2.44 1.13 -4.64
N THR A 54 -3.12 0.62 -5.66
CA THR A 54 -3.05 -0.75 -6.17
C THR A 54 -2.57 -0.72 -7.63
N VAL A 55 -1.43 -1.36 -7.89
CA VAL A 55 -0.87 -1.49 -9.24
C VAL A 55 -0.79 -2.95 -9.63
N LEU A 56 -1.23 -3.28 -10.85
CA LEU A 56 -1.05 -4.59 -11.45
C LEU A 56 -0.03 -4.50 -12.59
N ILE A 57 0.82 -5.51 -12.67
CA ILE A 57 1.68 -5.77 -13.84
C ILE A 57 1.34 -7.16 -14.35
N ASP A 58 0.94 -7.25 -15.62
CA ASP A 58 0.46 -8.47 -16.27
C ASP A 58 -0.68 -9.15 -15.49
N GLY A 59 -0.80 -10.48 -15.53
CA GLY A 59 -1.95 -11.21 -15.01
C GLY A 59 -2.53 -12.19 -16.01
N GLY A 60 -1.69 -12.78 -16.85
CA GLY A 60 -2.11 -13.76 -17.84
C GLY A 60 -2.41 -15.13 -17.23
N GLU A 61 -2.49 -16.14 -18.09
CA GLU A 61 -2.75 -17.52 -17.69
C GLU A 61 -1.71 -18.46 -18.32
N ALA A 62 -1.28 -19.48 -17.57
CA ALA A 62 -0.37 -20.49 -18.11
C ALA A 62 -1.02 -21.32 -19.21
N TRP A 63 -0.23 -21.67 -20.23
CA TRP A 63 -0.59 -22.59 -21.30
C TRP A 63 0.09 -23.95 -21.10
N PRO A 64 -0.51 -25.11 -21.50
CA PRO A 64 -1.84 -25.31 -22.08
C PRO A 64 -2.96 -25.55 -21.05
N ASN A 65 -2.61 -25.76 -19.78
CA ASN A 65 -3.56 -26.09 -18.72
C ASN A 65 -4.04 -24.80 -18.07
N LYS A 66 -5.32 -24.48 -18.29
CA LYS A 66 -6.00 -23.24 -17.90
C LYS A 66 -6.90 -23.47 -16.68
N PRO A 67 -6.43 -23.39 -15.43
CA PRO A 67 -7.35 -23.04 -14.37
C PRO A 67 -7.84 -21.61 -14.70
N GLU A 68 -9.11 -21.45 -15.05
CA GLU A 68 -9.62 -20.15 -15.47
C GLU A 68 -9.50 -19.14 -14.32
N ARG A 69 -8.82 -18.02 -14.56
CA ARG A 69 -8.82 -16.82 -13.72
C ARG A 69 -8.05 -16.98 -12.40
N LEU A 70 -6.90 -17.65 -12.39
CA LEU A 70 -6.08 -17.76 -11.17
C LEU A 70 -5.69 -16.38 -10.61
N PHE A 71 -5.24 -15.47 -11.48
CA PHE A 71 -4.84 -14.14 -11.03
C PHE A 71 -6.04 -13.34 -10.49
N PRO A 72 -7.18 -13.23 -11.20
CA PRO A 72 -8.37 -12.61 -10.62
C PRO A 72 -8.87 -13.28 -9.32
N GLN A 73 -8.82 -14.61 -9.20
CA GLN A 73 -9.18 -15.31 -7.96
C GLN A 73 -8.25 -14.91 -6.81
N TYR A 74 -6.95 -14.76 -7.08
CA TYR A 74 -5.99 -14.28 -6.08
C TYR A 74 -6.27 -12.84 -5.66
N LEU A 75 -6.53 -11.94 -6.61
CA LEU A 75 -6.88 -10.53 -6.32
C LEU A 75 -8.12 -10.44 -5.41
N GLU A 76 -9.13 -11.27 -5.66
CA GLU A 76 -10.32 -11.39 -4.81
C GLU A 76 -9.96 -11.94 -3.41
N ALA A 77 -9.12 -12.97 -3.34
CA ALA A 77 -8.72 -13.59 -2.07
C ALA A 77 -7.91 -12.63 -1.16
N VAL A 78 -7.12 -11.72 -1.73
CA VAL A 78 -6.34 -10.72 -0.97
C VAL A 78 -7.08 -9.38 -0.80
N GLY A 79 -8.35 -9.32 -1.21
CA GLY A 79 -9.23 -8.20 -0.95
C GLY A 79 -8.96 -6.96 -1.81
N VAL A 80 -8.53 -7.14 -3.06
CA VAL A 80 -8.46 -6.04 -4.03
C VAL A 80 -9.89 -5.60 -4.39
N THR A 81 -10.15 -4.29 -4.25
CA THR A 81 -11.44 -3.68 -4.56
C THR A 81 -11.36 -2.64 -5.68
N HIS A 82 -10.15 -2.15 -5.97
CA HIS A 82 -9.89 -1.16 -7.01
C HIS A 82 -8.47 -1.36 -7.57
N VAL A 83 -8.26 -1.00 -8.84
CA VAL A 83 -6.94 -1.02 -9.51
C VAL A 83 -6.69 0.36 -10.10
N ASP A 84 -5.73 1.09 -9.53
CA ASP A 84 -5.37 2.44 -9.97
C ASP A 84 -4.56 2.43 -11.27
N VAL A 85 -3.68 1.44 -11.41
CA VAL A 85 -2.79 1.30 -12.57
C VAL A 85 -2.71 -0.16 -12.99
N TYR A 86 -2.90 -0.41 -14.28
CA TYR A 86 -2.67 -1.72 -14.88
C TYR A 86 -1.69 -1.60 -16.04
N ILE A 87 -0.49 -2.17 -15.87
CA ILE A 87 0.57 -2.24 -16.88
C ILE A 87 0.55 -3.64 -17.51
N VAL A 88 0.51 -3.68 -18.84
CA VAL A 88 0.66 -4.92 -19.62
C VAL A 88 1.97 -4.83 -20.38
N THR A 89 2.88 -5.78 -20.18
CA THR A 89 4.23 -5.74 -20.75
C THR A 89 4.21 -6.00 -22.27
N HIS A 90 3.43 -6.99 -22.71
CA HIS A 90 3.23 -7.33 -24.11
C HIS A 90 1.96 -8.18 -24.32
N TRP A 91 1.69 -8.57 -25.57
CA TRP A 91 0.40 -9.10 -26.01
C TRP A 91 0.25 -10.62 -25.88
N HIS A 92 1.24 -11.35 -25.37
CA HIS A 92 1.10 -12.79 -25.19
C HIS A 92 0.13 -13.10 -24.04
N LEU A 93 -0.61 -14.22 -24.17
CA LEU A 93 -1.73 -14.55 -23.27
C LEU A 93 -1.30 -14.85 -21.83
N ASP A 94 -0.08 -15.32 -21.67
CA ASP A 94 0.59 -15.51 -20.37
C ASP A 94 0.88 -14.18 -19.65
N HIS A 95 0.58 -13.03 -20.28
CA HIS A 95 0.67 -11.69 -19.69
C HIS A 95 -0.66 -10.93 -19.68
N CYS A 96 -1.46 -11.01 -20.75
CA CYS A 96 -2.59 -10.08 -20.95
C CYS A 96 -3.99 -10.72 -20.94
N MET A 97 -4.12 -12.03 -20.75
CA MET A 97 -5.40 -12.75 -20.94
C MET A 97 -6.56 -12.19 -20.08
N ASN A 98 -6.29 -11.73 -18.86
CA ASN A 98 -7.34 -11.28 -17.92
C ASN A 98 -7.65 -9.77 -17.97
N VAL A 99 -7.06 -9.00 -18.90
CA VAL A 99 -7.16 -7.52 -18.90
C VAL A 99 -8.61 -7.04 -18.88
N ASN A 100 -9.45 -7.52 -19.79
CA ASN A 100 -10.85 -7.09 -19.87
C ASN A 100 -11.62 -7.40 -18.58
N TYR A 101 -11.47 -8.63 -18.05
CA TYR A 101 -12.16 -9.05 -16.85
C TYR A 101 -11.76 -8.21 -15.62
N ILE A 102 -10.47 -7.89 -15.50
CA ILE A 102 -9.95 -7.07 -14.41
C ILE A 102 -10.46 -5.63 -14.52
N LEU A 103 -10.45 -5.03 -15.71
CA LEU A 103 -10.92 -3.65 -15.90
C LEU A 103 -12.42 -3.52 -15.61
N GLU A 104 -13.24 -4.48 -16.06
CA GLU A 104 -14.68 -4.50 -15.77
C GLU A 104 -14.98 -4.65 -14.27
N ARG A 105 -14.12 -5.38 -13.55
CA ARG A 105 -14.34 -5.70 -12.14
C ARG A 105 -13.78 -4.65 -11.18
N TRP A 106 -12.58 -4.15 -11.43
CA TRP A 106 -11.81 -3.31 -10.51
C TRP A 106 -11.26 -2.01 -11.13
N GLY A 107 -11.29 -1.85 -12.46
CA GLY A 107 -10.74 -0.68 -13.16
C GLY A 107 -11.70 0.48 -13.34
N VAL A 108 -12.88 0.42 -12.70
CA VAL A 108 -13.90 1.48 -12.76
C VAL A 108 -14.38 1.83 -11.36
N ASP A 109 -14.56 3.12 -11.11
CA ASP A 109 -15.24 3.59 -9.90
C ASP A 109 -16.71 3.21 -9.99
N ARG A 110 -17.20 2.46 -9.00
CA ARG A 110 -18.63 2.13 -8.88
C ARG A 110 -19.30 3.08 -7.88
N PRO A 111 -20.51 3.57 -8.19
CA PRO A 111 -21.27 4.46 -7.28
C PRO A 111 -21.72 3.76 -6.01
#